data_AF-A0A958AUB7-F1
#
_entry.id   AF-A0A958AUB7-F1
#
_cell.length_a   1.000
_cell.length_b   1.000
_cell.length_c   1.000
_cell.angle_alpha   90.00
_cell.angle_beta   90.00
_cell.angle_gamma   90.00
#
_symmetry.space_group_name_H-M   'P 1'
#
loop_
_entity.id
_entity.type
_entity.pdbx_description
1 polymer ?
#
loop_
_entity_poly.entity_id
_entity_poly.type
_entity_poly.pdbx_seq_one_letter_code
_entity_poly.pdbx_strand_id
1 'polypeptide(L)'
;LRFGLDNMALEELILRQAVGLEIDSFSRTSEASGVMMIPIPTAGILKAVVGVEAARQVPGVESVDITAKLNQPLTPLPEGDSYLGFIFARGQTPDAVEHALRQAHQQLDFTIETMLPVI
;
A
#
# COMPACT_ATOMS: atom_id res chain seq x y z
N LEU A 1 4.37 7.32 -9.29
CA LEU A 1 4.53 8.80 -9.34
C LEU A 1 4.45 9.25 -10.79
N ARG A 2 3.97 10.48 -11.04
CA ARG A 2 3.73 11.00 -12.39
C ARG A 2 4.40 12.37 -12.60
N PHE A 3 4.95 12.61 -13.79
CA PHE A 3 5.81 13.77 -14.10
C PHE A 3 5.54 14.35 -15.49
N GLY A 4 5.82 15.66 -15.63
CA GLY A 4 5.75 16.38 -16.90
C GLY A 4 4.34 16.56 -17.45
N LEU A 5 4.24 17.20 -18.62
CA LEU A 5 2.97 17.43 -19.32
C LEU A 5 2.37 16.13 -19.87
N ASP A 6 3.22 15.14 -20.16
CA ASP A 6 2.84 13.85 -20.74
C ASP A 6 2.39 12.82 -19.69
N ASN A 7 2.32 13.20 -18.41
CA ASN A 7 1.94 12.32 -17.29
C ASN A 7 2.80 11.03 -17.21
N MET A 8 4.10 11.20 -17.46
CA MET A 8 5.10 10.14 -17.54
C MET A 8 5.27 9.45 -16.18
N ALA A 9 5.42 8.12 -16.17
CA ALA A 9 5.73 7.38 -14.95
C ALA A 9 7.18 7.64 -14.49
N LEU A 10 7.45 7.51 -13.19
CA LEU A 10 8.82 7.63 -12.67
C LEU A 10 9.77 6.62 -13.31
N GLU A 11 9.28 5.42 -13.55
CA GLU A 11 10.01 4.32 -14.15
C GLU A 11 10.49 4.69 -15.56
N GLU A 12 9.63 5.33 -16.36
CA GLU A 12 10.01 5.82 -17.69
C GLU A 12 11.03 6.96 -17.60
N LEU A 13 10.85 7.89 -16.66
CA LEU A 13 11.80 8.98 -16.42
C LEU A 13 13.20 8.45 -16.07
N ILE A 14 13.28 7.42 -15.20
CA ILE A 14 14.52 6.74 -14.83
C ILE A 14 15.15 6.07 -16.06
N LEU A 15 14.36 5.35 -16.86
CA LEU A 15 14.87 4.67 -18.04
C LEU A 15 15.42 5.66 -19.07
N ARG A 16 14.68 6.75 -19.36
CA ARG A 16 15.12 7.81 -20.27
C ARG A 16 16.44 8.44 -19.81
N GLN A 17 16.54 8.75 -18.51
CA GLN A 17 17.78 9.26 -17.92
C GLN A 17 18.93 8.25 -18.13
N ALA A 18 18.70 6.97 -17.87
CA ALA A 18 19.71 5.93 -17.96
C ALA A 18 20.24 5.73 -19.39
N VAL A 19 19.39 5.93 -20.41
CA VAL A 19 19.78 5.78 -21.83
C VAL A 19 20.12 7.11 -22.52
N GLY A 20 20.17 8.22 -21.77
CA GLY A 20 20.53 9.54 -22.30
C GLY A 20 19.49 10.17 -23.22
N LEU A 21 18.22 9.77 -23.09
CA LEU A 21 17.11 10.40 -23.81
C LEU A 21 16.74 11.74 -23.15
N GLU A 22 16.27 12.68 -23.96
CA GLU A 22 15.80 13.98 -23.46
C GLU A 22 14.60 13.82 -22.52
N ILE A 23 14.58 14.67 -21.49
CA ILE A 23 13.54 14.74 -20.46
C ILE A 23 13.03 16.18 -20.46
N ASP A 24 11.78 16.35 -20.86
CA ASP A 24 11.17 17.68 -21.03
C ASP A 24 10.90 18.39 -19.69
N SER A 25 10.54 17.64 -18.63
CA SER A 25 10.30 18.21 -17.30
C SER A 25 10.40 17.18 -16.18
N PHE A 26 10.89 17.65 -15.02
CA PHE A 26 10.89 16.93 -13.75
C PHE A 26 9.77 17.38 -12.80
N SER A 27 8.84 18.23 -13.25
CA SER A 27 7.73 18.69 -12.43
C SER A 27 6.76 17.54 -12.16
N ARG A 28 6.50 17.25 -10.88
CA ARG A 28 5.50 16.26 -10.47
C ARG A 28 4.09 16.81 -10.70
N THR A 29 3.13 15.93 -11.01
CA THR A 29 1.71 16.27 -11.00
C THR A 29 1.30 16.84 -9.63
N SER A 30 0.34 17.78 -9.60
CA SER A 30 -0.10 18.47 -8.38
C SER A 30 -0.84 17.56 -7.40
N GLU A 31 -1.47 16.49 -7.90
CA GLU A 31 -2.21 15.56 -7.05
C GLU A 31 -1.29 14.82 -6.07
N ALA A 32 -1.80 14.60 -4.86
CA ALA A 32 -1.15 13.79 -3.86
C ALA A 32 -1.43 12.31 -4.12
N SER A 33 -0.41 11.48 -3.90
CA SER A 33 -0.49 10.02 -3.93
C SER A 33 0.12 9.46 -2.65
N GLY A 34 -0.46 8.39 -2.11
CA GLY A 34 0.02 7.77 -0.89
C GLY A 34 -0.15 6.26 -0.92
N VAL A 35 0.67 5.60 -0.11
CA VAL A 35 0.58 4.16 0.15
C VAL A 35 0.60 3.93 1.65
N MET A 36 -0.28 3.07 2.13
CA MET A 36 -0.20 2.52 3.48
C MET A 36 0.31 1.09 3.39
N MET A 37 1.44 0.84 4.07
CA MET A 37 1.88 -0.52 4.36
C MET A 37 1.04 -1.03 5.53
N ILE A 38 0.27 -2.09 5.34
CA ILE A 38 -0.67 -2.58 6.36
C ILE A 38 0.14 -3.31 7.45
N PRO A 39 0.22 -2.77 8.68
CA PRO A 39 1.07 -3.32 9.72
C PRO A 39 0.52 -4.67 10.19
N ILE A 40 1.42 -5.56 10.63
CA ILE A 40 1.06 -6.79 11.34
C ILE A 40 0.84 -6.41 12.82
N PRO A 41 -0.38 -6.50 13.37
CA PRO A 41 -0.66 -6.03 14.73
C PRO A 41 -0.17 -6.98 15.82
N THR A 42 -0.07 -8.28 15.51
CA THR A 42 0.37 -9.32 16.44
C THR A 42 1.01 -10.49 15.68
N ALA A 43 1.91 -11.21 16.34
CA ALA A 43 2.45 -12.47 15.82
C ALA A 43 1.38 -13.57 15.82
N GLY A 44 1.49 -14.52 14.89
CA GLY A 44 0.58 -15.66 14.80
C GLY A 44 0.47 -16.21 13.37
N ILE A 45 -0.60 -16.95 13.09
CA ILE A 45 -0.92 -17.46 11.75
C ILE A 45 -2.08 -16.64 11.18
N LEU A 46 -1.90 -16.06 9.99
CA LEU A 46 -3.01 -15.40 9.29
C LEU A 46 -4.04 -16.42 8.84
N LYS A 47 -5.29 -16.29 9.27
CA LYS A 47 -6.37 -17.23 8.91
C LYS A 47 -7.39 -16.66 7.95
N ALA A 48 -7.70 -15.38 8.10
CA ALA A 48 -8.66 -14.72 7.25
C ALA A 48 -8.35 -13.22 7.13
N VAL A 49 -8.77 -12.67 5.99
CA VAL A 49 -8.83 -11.23 5.75
C VAL A 49 -10.22 -10.92 5.24
N VAL A 50 -10.92 -10.00 5.89
CA VAL A 50 -12.30 -9.61 5.56
C VAL A 50 -12.34 -8.11 5.27
N GLY A 51 -13.32 -7.69 4.46
CA GLY A 51 -13.58 -6.27 4.20
C GLY A 51 -12.75 -5.65 3.08
N VAL A 52 -11.97 -6.44 2.33
CA VAL A 52 -11.17 -5.97 1.19
C VAL A 52 -12.01 -5.22 0.16
N GLU A 53 -13.20 -5.73 -0.17
CA GLU A 53 -14.07 -5.06 -1.13
C GLU A 53 -14.61 -3.74 -0.58
N ALA A 54 -15.03 -3.70 0.69
CA ALA A 54 -15.47 -2.45 1.33
C ALA A 54 -14.34 -1.40 1.38
N ALA A 55 -13.11 -1.82 1.67
CA ALA A 55 -11.93 -0.96 1.64
C ALA A 55 -11.67 -0.36 0.25
N ARG A 56 -11.86 -1.15 -0.83
CA ARG A 56 -11.72 -0.69 -2.22
C ARG A 56 -12.78 0.33 -2.64
N GLN A 57 -13.95 0.30 -2.02
CA GLN A 57 -15.03 1.25 -2.30
C GLN A 57 -14.86 2.59 -1.57
N VAL A 58 -13.84 2.75 -0.72
CA VAL A 58 -13.56 4.03 -0.05
C VAL A 58 -13.12 5.07 -1.10
N PRO A 59 -13.76 6.25 -1.17
CA PRO A 59 -13.38 7.29 -2.12
C PRO A 59 -11.89 7.68 -2.02
N GLY A 60 -11.22 7.74 -3.18
CA GLY A 60 -9.79 8.05 -3.26
C GLY A 60 -8.86 6.84 -3.15
N VAL A 61 -9.37 5.64 -2.83
CA VAL A 61 -8.59 4.39 -2.92
C VAL A 61 -8.48 3.97 -4.38
N GLU A 62 -7.25 3.73 -4.82
CA GLU A 62 -6.96 3.18 -6.16
C GLU A 62 -6.91 1.65 -6.12
N SER A 63 -6.30 1.07 -5.08
CA SER A 63 -6.25 -0.39 -4.90
C SER A 63 -6.01 -0.80 -3.45
N VAL A 64 -6.39 -2.04 -3.16
CA VAL A 64 -6.07 -2.76 -1.90
C VAL A 64 -5.55 -4.12 -2.29
N ASP A 65 -4.30 -4.40 -1.90
CA ASP A 65 -3.55 -5.60 -2.25
C ASP A 65 -3.12 -6.32 -0.98
N ILE A 66 -3.64 -7.52 -0.75
CA ILE A 66 -3.23 -8.40 0.35
C ILE A 66 -2.17 -9.36 -0.16
N THR A 67 -0.93 -9.18 0.27
CA THR A 67 0.21 -10.00 -0.17
C THR A 67 0.54 -11.11 0.82
N ALA A 68 0.18 -10.94 2.09
CA ALA A 68 0.32 -11.99 3.09
C ALA A 68 -0.59 -13.17 2.76
N LYS A 69 -0.03 -14.38 2.81
CA LYS A 69 -0.75 -15.60 2.48
C LYS A 69 -1.44 -16.16 3.71
N LEU A 70 -2.63 -16.71 3.52
CA LEU A 70 -3.32 -17.45 4.56
C LEU A 70 -2.50 -18.67 4.99
N ASN A 71 -2.65 -19.05 6.25
CA ASN A 71 -1.96 -20.15 6.93
C ASN A 71 -0.44 -20.01 6.97
N GLN A 72 0.09 -18.78 6.88
CA GLN A 72 1.51 -18.49 7.08
C GLN A 72 1.75 -17.74 8.38
N PRO A 73 2.93 -17.95 9.00
CA PRO A 73 3.33 -17.21 10.18
C PRO A 73 3.56 -15.74 9.85
N LEU A 74 3.16 -14.89 10.77
CA LEU A 74 3.36 -13.46 10.76
C LEU A 74 4.23 -13.07 11.96
N THR A 75 5.20 -12.19 11.72
CA THR A 75 6.05 -11.58 12.74
C THR A 75 5.88 -10.07 12.63
N PRO A 76 5.44 -9.38 13.69
CA PRO A 76 5.34 -7.92 13.68
C PRO A 76 6.73 -7.27 13.66
N LEU A 77 6.79 -6.00 13.27
CA LEU A 77 8.00 -5.20 13.42
C LEU A 77 8.32 -4.98 14.92
N PRO A 78 9.60 -4.87 15.31
CA PRO A 78 10.78 -4.80 14.44
C PRO A 78 11.38 -6.15 14.00
N GLU A 79 10.97 -7.29 14.57
CA GLU A 79 11.56 -8.59 14.27
C GLU A 79 11.13 -9.16 12.89
N GLY A 80 9.99 -8.72 12.37
CA GLY A 80 9.51 -9.07 11.04
C GLY A 80 10.16 -8.26 9.92
N ASP A 81 9.95 -8.72 8.69
CA ASP A 81 10.43 -8.10 7.45
C ASP A 81 9.31 -7.89 6.42
N SER A 82 8.06 -8.08 6.84
CA SER A 82 6.88 -8.12 5.97
C SER A 82 5.70 -7.33 6.52
N TYR A 83 4.72 -7.11 5.64
CA TYR A 83 3.47 -6.42 5.90
C TYR A 83 2.32 -7.29 5.41
N LEU A 84 1.11 -7.04 5.90
CA LEU A 84 -0.08 -7.77 5.45
C LEU A 84 -0.42 -7.50 3.98
N GLY A 85 -0.08 -6.30 3.51
CA GLY A 85 -0.38 -5.83 2.19
C GLY A 85 -0.23 -4.32 2.08
N PHE A 86 -0.88 -3.75 1.06
CA PHE A 86 -0.80 -2.34 0.73
C PHE A 86 -2.18 -1.76 0.39
N ILE A 87 -2.38 -0.50 0.76
CA ILE A 87 -3.50 0.33 0.29
C ILE A 87 -2.90 1.50 -0.48
N PHE A 88 -3.35 1.72 -1.70
CA PHE A 88 -2.92 2.83 -2.54
C PHE A 88 -4.06 3.84 -2.68
N ALA A 89 -3.75 5.12 -2.53
CA ALA A 89 -4.73 6.18 -2.66
C ALA A 89 -4.18 7.40 -3.40
N ARG A 90 -5.08 8.14 -4.04
CA ARG A 90 -4.80 9.40 -4.73
C ARG A 90 -5.89 10.42 -4.42
N GLY A 91 -5.48 11.68 -4.34
CA GLY A 91 -6.39 12.78 -4.03
C GLY A 91 -5.74 14.14 -4.23
N GLN A 92 -6.52 15.21 -4.07
CA GLN A 92 -6.04 16.57 -4.32
C GLN A 92 -5.05 17.07 -3.27
N THR A 93 -5.11 16.56 -2.03
CA THR A 93 -4.23 16.97 -0.93
C THR A 93 -3.67 15.76 -0.19
N PRO A 94 -2.48 15.89 0.45
CA PRO A 94 -1.95 14.84 1.31
C PRO A 94 -2.92 14.42 2.41
N ASP A 95 -3.60 15.37 3.05
CA ASP A 95 -4.58 15.09 4.11
C ASP A 95 -5.76 14.25 3.61
N ALA A 96 -6.27 14.53 2.41
CA ALA A 96 -7.36 13.75 1.81
C ALA A 96 -6.91 12.30 1.51
N VAL A 97 -5.67 12.14 1.02
CA VAL A 97 -5.07 10.83 0.78
C VAL A 97 -4.88 10.05 2.07
N GLU A 98 -4.31 10.68 3.10
CA GLU A 98 -4.14 10.04 4.41
C GLU A 98 -5.48 9.60 5.00
N HIS A 99 -6.50 10.46 4.90
CA HIS A 99 -7.85 10.14 5.36
C HIS A 99 -8.42 8.91 4.64
N ALA A 100 -8.34 8.86 3.31
CA ALA A 100 -8.79 7.72 2.52
C ALA A 100 -8.07 6.42 2.91
N LEU A 101 -6.73 6.47 3.07
CA LEU A 101 -5.94 5.32 3.50
C LEU A 101 -6.38 4.80 4.88
N ARG A 102 -6.59 5.70 5.84
CA ARG A 102 -7.05 5.33 7.19
C ARG A 102 -8.46 4.76 7.19
N GLN A 103 -9.38 5.36 6.43
CA GLN A 103 -10.76 4.87 6.29
C GLN A 103 -10.81 3.48 5.65
N ALA A 104 -10.00 3.26 4.60
CA ALA A 104 -9.88 1.96 3.95
C ALA A 104 -9.32 0.90 4.90
N HIS A 105 -8.28 1.24 5.66
CA HIS A 105 -7.71 0.35 6.66
C HIS A 105 -8.72 -0.04 7.76
N GLN A 106 -9.60 0.89 8.17
CA GLN A 106 -10.67 0.60 9.14
C GLN A 106 -11.72 -0.38 8.63
N GLN A 107 -11.83 -0.60 7.31
CA GLN A 107 -12.71 -1.63 6.76
C GLN A 107 -12.09 -3.03 6.79
N LEU A 108 -10.78 -3.15 7.08
CA LEU A 108 -10.06 -4.42 7.03
C LEU A 108 -10.00 -5.09 8.39
N ASP A 109 -10.46 -6.34 8.44
CA ASP A 109 -10.36 -7.19 9.62
C ASP A 109 -9.45 -8.40 9.34
N PHE A 110 -8.52 -8.65 10.25
CA PHE A 110 -7.52 -9.72 10.16
C PHE A 110 -7.71 -10.72 11.29
N THR A 111 -8.00 -11.98 10.94
CA THR A 111 -8.00 -13.07 11.91
C THR A 111 -6.61 -13.66 12.00
N ILE A 112 -5.93 -13.45 13.13
CA ILE A 112 -4.59 -13.98 13.40
C ILE A 112 -4.69 -14.91 14.62
N GLU A 113 -4.39 -16.18 14.42
CA GLU A 113 -4.39 -17.17 15.49
C GLU A 113 -3.02 -17.29 16.14
N THR A 114 -2.97 -17.33 17.48
CA THR A 114 -1.74 -17.52 18.23
C THR A 114 -1.10 -18.87 17.90
N MET A 115 0.20 -18.89 17.60
CA MET A 115 0.96 -20.13 17.58
C MET A 115 1.22 -20.58 19.01
N LEU A 116 0.58 -21.68 19.43
CA LEU A 116 0.90 -22.32 20.70
C LEU A 116 2.25 -23.05 20.57
N PRO A 117 3.22 -22.79 21.45
CA PRO A 117 4.44 -23.58 21.47
C PRO A 117 4.11 -25.02 21.85
N VAL A 118 4.68 -25.97 21.11
CA VAL A 118 4.71 -27.37 21.54
C VAL A 118 5.73 -27.47 22.66
N ILE A 119 5.27 -27.80 23.86
CA ILE A 119 6.08 -28.05 25.06
C ILE A 119 6.35 -29.55 25.15
#